data_AF-R9JN30-F1
#
_entry.id   AF-R9JN30-F1
#
_cell.length_a   1.000
_cell.length_b   1.000
_cell.length_c   1.000
_cell.angle_alpha   90.00
_cell.angle_beta   90.00
_cell.angle_gamma   90.00
#
_symmetry.space_group_name_H-M   'P 1'
#
loop_
_entity.id
_entity.type
_entity.pdbx_description
1 polymer ?
#
loop_
_entity_poly.entity_id
_entity_poly.type
_entity_poly.pdbx_seq_one_letter_code
_entity_poly.pdbx_strand_id
1 'polypeptide(L)'
;MYNENNIDGIITVILSSKGYHKVPILQEGTNCYLKRYSDKLGYYVLCHYDKKGISIHFYFTGIMMPDINLMDFYAGIHLEILEMYNNTTEEPIIVAVEKIKAIEPYLETASEIILQELMNPILPIEKLFLYRDTIIAYDILKNDENLQEKFALLEKELYKVCKKRSISKKQQTICSSFIDQLPKDYFAEKGFLNIEELRQNIILYIYAQGLFEE
;
A
#
# COMPACT_ATOMS: atom_id res chain seq x y z
N MET A 1 17.56 -2.89 29.69
CA MET A 1 17.26 -2.00 28.54
C MET A 1 16.55 -2.86 27.51
N TYR A 2 15.37 -2.45 27.07
CA TYR A 2 14.67 -3.11 25.96
C TYR A 2 15.51 -3.00 24.70
N ASN A 3 15.66 -4.12 23.99
CA ASN A 3 16.32 -4.13 22.69
C ASN A 3 15.23 -4.00 21.63
N GLU A 4 15.14 -2.84 20.98
CA GLU A 4 14.17 -2.54 19.91
C GLU A 4 14.21 -3.59 18.79
N ASN A 5 15.37 -4.23 18.58
CA ASN A 5 15.53 -5.34 17.64
C ASN A 5 14.72 -6.59 18.02
N ASN A 6 14.40 -6.81 19.31
CA ASN A 6 13.59 -7.95 19.74
C ASN A 6 12.10 -7.72 19.45
N ILE A 7 11.62 -6.49 19.65
CA ILE A 7 10.24 -6.09 19.38
C ILE A 7 9.92 -6.22 17.88
N ASP A 8 10.81 -5.70 17.02
CA ASP A 8 10.68 -5.83 15.57
C ASP A 8 10.64 -7.30 15.12
N GLY A 9 11.50 -8.14 15.72
CA GLY A 9 11.53 -9.57 15.46
C GLY A 9 10.21 -10.25 15.78
N ILE A 10 9.63 -9.96 16.94
CA ILE A 10 8.35 -10.54 17.40
C ILE A 10 7.20 -10.14 16.48
N ILE A 11 7.06 -8.84 16.21
CA ILE A 11 6.00 -8.32 15.32
C ILE A 11 6.14 -8.96 13.94
N THR A 12 7.37 -9.00 13.40
CA THR A 12 7.65 -9.59 12.09
C THR A 12 7.28 -11.06 12.05
N VAL A 13 7.63 -11.85 13.06
CA VAL A 13 7.29 -13.28 13.12
C VAL A 13 5.78 -13.50 13.14
N ILE A 14 5.05 -12.77 13.99
CA ILE A 14 3.60 -12.92 14.12
C ILE A 14 2.90 -12.51 12.82
N LEU A 15 3.20 -11.33 12.27
CA LEU A 15 2.58 -10.82 11.05
C LEU A 15 2.94 -11.69 9.82
N SER A 16 4.20 -12.13 9.70
CA SER A 16 4.60 -13.02 8.60
C SER A 16 3.86 -14.35 8.64
N SER A 17 3.55 -14.89 9.84
CA SER A 17 2.73 -16.09 10.00
C SER A 17 1.27 -15.92 9.52
N LYS A 18 0.87 -14.69 9.19
CA LYS A 18 -0.46 -14.33 8.67
C LYS A 18 -0.47 -13.88 7.22
N GLY A 19 0.67 -14.03 6.53
CA GLY A 19 0.82 -13.62 5.13
C GLY A 19 1.09 -12.12 4.96
N TYR A 20 1.47 -11.41 6.02
CA TYR A 20 1.95 -10.04 5.88
C TYR A 20 3.44 -10.03 5.54
N HIS A 21 3.83 -9.15 4.63
CA HIS A 21 5.21 -8.94 4.24
C HIS A 21 5.69 -7.57 4.70
N LYS A 22 6.82 -7.56 5.40
CA LYS A 22 7.47 -6.31 5.80
C LYS A 22 8.00 -5.60 4.56
N VAL A 23 7.64 -4.33 4.39
CA VAL A 23 8.08 -3.50 3.26
C VAL A 23 8.92 -2.32 3.74
N PRO A 24 9.92 -1.90 2.96
CA PRO A 24 10.71 -0.72 3.27
C PRO A 24 9.87 0.54 3.02
N ILE A 25 9.42 1.20 4.09
CA ILE A 25 8.70 2.48 3.98
C ILE A 25 9.63 3.69 3.91
N LEU A 26 9.02 4.84 3.57
CA LEU A 26 9.64 6.13 3.34
C LEU A 26 9.93 6.93 4.63
N GLN A 27 9.54 6.45 5.81
CA GLN A 27 9.77 7.15 7.07
C GLN A 27 10.65 6.34 8.04
N GLU A 28 11.65 7.03 8.58
CA GLU A 28 12.57 6.50 9.59
C GLU A 28 11.81 6.18 10.90
N GLY A 29 12.00 4.98 11.45
CA GLY A 29 11.43 4.59 12.75
C GLY A 29 9.98 4.07 12.75
N THR A 30 9.38 3.81 11.58
CA THR A 30 8.10 3.10 11.47
C THR A 30 8.31 1.80 10.68
N ASN A 31 7.69 0.71 11.11
CA ASN A 31 7.65 -0.54 10.34
C ASN A 31 6.32 -0.65 9.61
N CYS A 32 6.34 -1.07 8.35
CA CYS A 32 5.14 -1.29 7.56
C CYS A 32 5.07 -2.74 7.09
N TYR A 33 3.89 -3.34 7.24
CA TYR A 33 3.60 -4.67 6.79
C TYR A 33 2.34 -4.67 5.93
N LEU A 34 2.41 -5.36 4.79
CA LEU A 34 1.35 -5.38 3.79
C LEU A 34 0.84 -6.80 3.59
N LYS A 35 -0.46 -6.94 3.37
CA LYS A 35 -1.07 -8.21 2.95
C LYS A 35 -2.12 -7.94 1.88
N ARG A 36 -2.08 -8.68 0.77
CA ARG A 36 -3.05 -8.53 -0.31
C ARG A 36 -4.38 -9.17 0.10
N TYR A 37 -5.48 -8.45 -0.11
CA TYR A 37 -6.84 -9.01 0.00
C TYR A 37 -7.41 -9.31 -1.39
N SER A 38 -7.25 -8.38 -2.34
CA SER A 38 -7.64 -8.54 -3.73
C SER A 38 -6.71 -7.76 -4.68
N ASP A 39 -7.05 -7.70 -5.97
CA ASP A 39 -6.30 -6.91 -6.95
C ASP A 39 -6.29 -5.40 -6.64
N LYS A 40 -7.32 -4.93 -5.92
CA LYS A 40 -7.58 -3.51 -5.66
C LYS A 40 -7.52 -3.13 -4.19
N LEU A 41 -7.68 -4.09 -3.27
CA LEU A 41 -7.69 -3.84 -1.83
C LEU A 41 -6.55 -4.58 -1.12
N GLY A 42 -6.02 -3.94 -0.09
CA GLY A 42 -4.93 -4.48 0.72
C GLY A 42 -5.01 -4.01 2.16
N TYR A 43 -4.29 -4.74 3.00
CA TYR A 43 -4.08 -4.41 4.40
C TYR A 43 -2.74 -3.71 4.57
N TYR A 44 -2.73 -2.69 5.42
CA TYR A 44 -1.53 -1.98 5.82
C TYR A 44 -1.45 -1.95 7.35
N VAL A 45 -0.34 -2.43 7.89
CA VAL A 45 -0.06 -2.37 9.33
C VAL A 45 1.17 -1.48 9.51
N LEU A 46 0.97 -0.29 10.08
CA LEU A 46 2.05 0.60 10.50
C LEU A 46 2.27 0.43 12.00
N CYS A 47 3.45 -0.05 12.38
CA CYS A 47 3.82 -0.20 13.77
C CYS A 47 4.81 0.90 14.17
N HIS A 48 4.44 1.65 15.20
CA HIS A 48 5.31 2.54 15.93
C HIS A 48 5.43 2.04 17.37
N TYR A 49 6.65 1.97 17.89
CA TYR A 49 6.87 1.59 19.28
C TYR A 49 8.04 2.39 19.84
N ASP A 50 7.93 2.71 21.12
CA ASP A 50 8.94 3.44 21.87
C ASP A 50 9.18 2.76 23.24
N LYS A 51 9.70 3.50 24.22
CA LYS A 51 9.92 2.96 25.58
C LYS A 51 8.64 2.85 26.42
N LYS A 52 7.54 3.47 25.98
CA LYS A 52 6.29 3.64 26.74
C LYS A 52 5.14 2.79 26.20
N GLY A 53 5.13 2.49 24.91
CA GLY A 53 4.10 1.65 24.33
C GLY A 53 4.35 1.24 22.89
N ILE A 54 3.33 0.59 22.34
CA ILE A 54 3.17 0.29 20.92
C ILE A 54 1.87 0.96 20.43
N SER A 55 1.96 1.62 19.28
CA SER A 55 0.84 2.04 18.47
C SER A 55 0.87 1.27 17.15
N ILE A 56 -0.25 0.65 16.81
CA ILE A 56 -0.45 -0.02 15.55
C ILE A 56 -1.60 0.67 14.82
N HIS A 57 -1.29 1.26 13.66
CA HIS A 57 -2.30 1.74 12.74
C HIS A 57 -2.57 0.65 11.72
N PHE A 58 -3.80 0.14 11.71
CA PHE A 58 -4.26 -0.91 10.82
C PHE A 58 -5.26 -0.35 9.82
N TYR A 59 -4.94 -0.43 8.54
CA TYR A 59 -5.77 0.05 7.45
C TYR A 59 -6.24 -1.11 6.58
N PHE A 60 -7.51 -1.08 6.19
CA PHE A 60 -8.09 -1.88 5.12
C PHE A 60 -8.67 -0.94 4.06
N THR A 61 -8.04 -0.91 2.89
CA THR A 61 -8.25 0.16 1.90
C THR A 61 -7.72 -0.23 0.52
N GLY A 62 -7.87 0.67 -0.46
CA GLY A 62 -7.32 0.55 -1.79
C GLY A 62 -5.79 0.43 -1.80
N ILE A 63 -5.26 -0.38 -2.72
CA ILE A 63 -3.81 -0.53 -2.90
C ILE A 63 -3.22 0.81 -3.38
N MET A 64 -2.26 1.34 -2.63
CA MET A 64 -1.42 2.49 -2.96
C MET A 64 -0.05 2.38 -2.27
N MET A 65 0.91 3.20 -2.69
CA MET A 65 2.23 3.27 -2.06
C MET A 65 2.09 3.68 -0.58
N PRO A 66 2.72 2.95 0.37
CA PRO A 66 2.72 3.32 1.77
C PRO A 66 3.65 4.52 2.02
N ASP A 67 3.08 5.72 2.01
CA ASP A 67 3.70 6.97 2.45
C ASP A 67 2.70 7.65 3.38
N ILE A 68 3.12 8.11 4.56
CA ILE A 68 2.21 8.70 5.55
C ILE A 68 1.44 9.93 5.01
N ASN A 69 1.97 10.62 4.00
CA ASN A 69 1.27 11.72 3.32
C ASN A 69 0.30 11.25 2.21
N LEU A 70 0.48 10.01 1.70
CA LEU A 70 -0.37 9.38 0.69
C LEU A 70 -1.35 8.37 1.28
N MET A 71 -1.10 7.90 2.51
CA MET A 71 -2.03 7.07 3.31
C MET A 71 -3.17 7.89 3.93
N ASP A 72 -3.41 9.10 3.41
CA ASP A 72 -4.71 9.79 3.45
C ASP A 72 -5.74 9.03 2.58
N PHE A 73 -5.97 7.76 2.89
CA PHE A 73 -6.98 6.98 2.21
C PHE A 73 -8.35 7.53 2.59
N TYR A 74 -9.00 8.21 1.64
CA TYR A 74 -10.32 8.82 1.88
C TYR A 74 -11.46 7.80 1.96
N ALA A 75 -11.25 6.58 1.46
CA ALA A 75 -12.21 5.49 1.56
C ALA A 75 -11.50 4.22 2.03
N GLY A 76 -11.88 3.73 3.21
CA GLY A 76 -11.30 2.57 3.86
C GLY A 76 -11.66 2.52 5.34
N ILE A 77 -11.18 1.51 6.06
CA ILE A 77 -11.27 1.43 7.51
C ILE A 77 -9.89 1.64 8.10
N HIS A 78 -9.79 2.55 9.06
CA HIS A 78 -8.59 2.78 9.87
C HIS A 78 -8.91 2.47 11.33
N LEU A 79 -8.10 1.61 11.93
CA LEU A 79 -8.13 1.30 13.35
C LEU A 79 -6.77 1.61 13.97
N GLU A 80 -6.80 2.18 15.17
CA GLU A 80 -5.61 2.39 15.99
C GLU A 80 -5.67 1.48 17.22
N ILE A 81 -4.63 0.67 17.41
CA ILE A 81 -4.47 -0.19 18.58
C ILE A 81 -3.32 0.38 19.41
N LEU A 82 -3.64 0.79 20.62
CA LEU A 82 -2.69 1.34 21.58
C LEU A 82 -2.52 0.38 22.75
N GLU A 83 -1.28 0.00 23.04
CA GLU A 83 -0.93 -0.78 24.24
C GLU A 83 0.25 -0.11 24.96
N MET A 84 0.08 0.15 26.26
CA MET A 84 1.13 0.72 27.10
C MET A 84 1.91 -0.37 27.83
N TYR A 85 3.22 -0.17 27.99
CA TYR A 85 4.05 -1.06 28.80
C TYR A 85 3.98 -0.65 30.27
N ASN A 86 3.62 -1.58 31.15
CA ASN A 86 3.76 -1.37 32.59
C ASN A 86 5.05 -1.97 33.16
N ASN A 87 5.75 -2.88 32.45
CA ASN A 87 6.96 -3.59 32.90
C ASN A 87 7.78 -4.15 31.72
N THR A 88 8.94 -4.76 31.99
CA THR A 88 9.94 -5.40 31.10
C THR A 88 9.49 -6.64 30.27
N THR A 89 8.19 -6.81 30.01
CA THR A 89 7.62 -8.00 29.34
C THR A 89 7.15 -7.71 27.90
N GLU A 90 7.34 -8.68 27.00
CA GLU A 90 6.94 -8.61 25.58
C GLU A 90 5.46 -8.90 25.34
N GLU A 91 4.73 -9.36 26.36
CA GLU A 91 3.34 -9.79 26.28
C GLU A 91 2.36 -8.73 25.73
N PRO A 92 2.46 -7.43 26.09
CA PRO A 92 1.61 -6.39 25.49
C PRO A 92 1.78 -6.26 23.96
N ILE A 93 2.99 -6.53 23.43
CA ILE A 93 3.27 -6.49 21.99
C ILE A 93 2.56 -7.66 21.30
N ILE A 94 2.67 -8.85 21.87
CA ILE A 94 2.01 -10.05 21.35
C ILE A 94 0.49 -9.84 21.32
N VAL A 95 -0.07 -9.30 22.41
CA VAL A 95 -1.51 -8.99 22.51
C VAL A 95 -1.93 -7.96 21.46
N ALA A 96 -1.17 -6.87 21.28
CA ALA A 96 -1.47 -5.85 20.28
C ALA A 96 -1.52 -6.43 18.86
N VAL A 97 -0.53 -7.26 18.50
CA VAL A 97 -0.44 -7.85 17.16
C VAL A 97 -1.49 -8.95 16.94
N GLU A 98 -1.81 -9.77 17.95
CA GLU A 98 -2.89 -10.77 17.84
C GLU A 98 -4.28 -10.14 17.69
N LYS A 99 -4.50 -8.90 18.18
CA LYS A 99 -5.75 -8.16 17.92
C LYS A 99 -5.98 -7.91 16.42
N ILE A 100 -4.92 -7.69 15.64
CA ILE A 100 -5.02 -7.51 14.17
C ILE A 100 -5.69 -8.73 13.55
N LYS A 101 -5.20 -9.93 13.89
CA LYS A 101 -5.74 -11.21 13.41
C LYS A 101 -7.20 -11.42 13.82
N ALA A 102 -7.58 -11.00 15.02
CA ALA A 102 -8.95 -11.12 15.49
C ALA A 102 -9.90 -10.19 14.71
N ILE A 103 -9.43 -9.02 14.30
CA ILE A 103 -10.24 -7.98 13.66
C ILE A 103 -10.32 -8.13 12.14
N GLU A 104 -9.27 -8.68 11.50
CA GLU A 104 -9.14 -8.80 10.04
C GLU A 104 -10.42 -9.32 9.34
N PRO A 105 -11.05 -10.45 9.74
CA PRO A 105 -12.24 -10.97 9.05
C PRO A 105 -13.46 -10.04 9.13
N TYR A 106 -13.54 -9.18 10.15
CA TYR A 106 -14.63 -8.23 10.29
C TYR A 106 -14.47 -7.05 9.34
N LEU A 107 -13.23 -6.65 9.03
CA LEU A 107 -12.97 -5.58 8.07
C LEU A 107 -13.35 -5.99 6.65
N GLU A 108 -13.15 -7.26 6.30
CA GLU A 108 -13.48 -7.82 4.98
C GLU A 108 -14.96 -7.68 4.62
N THR A 109 -15.83 -7.64 5.63
CA THR A 109 -17.27 -7.44 5.44
C THR A 109 -17.62 -6.09 4.81
N ALA A 110 -16.71 -5.11 4.90
CA ALA A 110 -16.85 -3.79 4.27
C ALA A 110 -16.21 -3.69 2.88
N SER A 111 -15.59 -4.77 2.38
CA SER A 111 -14.80 -4.75 1.13
C SER A 111 -15.59 -4.23 -0.07
N GLU A 112 -16.83 -4.69 -0.26
CA GLU A 112 -17.69 -4.26 -1.37
C GLU A 112 -17.98 -2.76 -1.32
N ILE A 113 -18.30 -2.23 -0.13
CA ILE A 113 -18.63 -0.80 0.06
C ILE A 113 -17.39 0.06 -0.15
N ILE A 114 -16.24 -0.35 0.39
CA ILE A 114 -14.97 0.36 0.21
C ILE A 114 -14.61 0.39 -1.28
N LEU A 115 -14.68 -0.75 -1.97
CA LEU A 115 -14.38 -0.83 -3.40
C LEU A 115 -15.36 0.03 -4.22
N GLN A 116 -16.64 0.02 -3.88
CA GLN A 116 -17.64 0.86 -4.54
C GLN A 116 -17.30 2.35 -4.39
N GLU A 117 -16.95 2.82 -3.19
CA GLU A 117 -16.59 4.23 -2.97
C GLU A 117 -15.29 4.61 -3.69
N LEU A 118 -14.29 3.71 -3.73
CA LEU A 118 -13.05 3.94 -4.46
C LEU A 118 -13.26 4.01 -5.98
N MET A 119 -14.18 3.21 -6.53
CA MET A 119 -14.44 3.15 -7.97
C MET A 119 -15.49 4.15 -8.44
N ASN A 120 -16.44 4.52 -7.57
CA ASN A 120 -17.51 5.46 -7.85
C ASN A 120 -17.66 6.41 -6.65
N PRO A 121 -16.73 7.37 -6.48
CA PRO A 121 -16.75 8.27 -5.34
C PRO A 121 -18.06 9.05 -5.27
N ILE A 122 -18.79 8.93 -4.16
CA ILE A 122 -20.02 9.67 -3.92
C ILE A 122 -19.67 11.07 -3.43
N LEU A 123 -18.64 11.16 -2.58
CA LEU A 123 -18.16 12.44 -2.08
C LEU A 123 -17.21 13.07 -3.10
N PRO A 124 -17.34 14.38 -3.37
CA PRO A 124 -16.53 15.07 -4.37
C PRO A 124 -15.12 15.37 -3.85
N ILE A 125 -14.38 14.33 -3.45
CA ILE A 125 -13.02 14.42 -2.94
C ILE A 125 -12.07 14.17 -4.11
N GLU A 126 -11.31 15.19 -4.50
CA GLU A 126 -10.42 15.14 -5.67
C GLU A 126 -9.48 13.93 -5.66
N LYS A 127 -8.90 13.60 -4.50
CA LYS A 127 -7.99 12.45 -4.37
C LYS A 127 -8.69 11.10 -4.61
N LEU A 128 -10.00 10.96 -4.34
CA LEU A 128 -10.74 9.73 -4.66
C LEU A 128 -10.95 9.56 -6.17
N PHE A 129 -11.25 10.65 -6.88
CA PHE A 129 -11.34 10.60 -8.34
C PHE A 129 -10.00 10.29 -8.99
N LEU A 130 -8.92 10.90 -8.48
CA LEU A 130 -7.57 10.60 -8.94
C LEU A 130 -7.19 9.14 -8.69
N TYR A 131 -7.54 8.58 -7.53
CA TYR A 131 -7.33 7.18 -7.22
C TYR A 131 -8.09 6.26 -8.19
N ARG A 132 -9.39 6.53 -8.40
CA ARG A 132 -10.22 5.81 -9.39
C ARG A 132 -9.58 5.84 -10.77
N ASP A 133 -9.23 7.03 -11.25
CA ASP A 133 -8.68 7.22 -12.60
C ASP A 133 -7.33 6.50 -12.73
N THR A 134 -6.54 6.45 -11.65
CA THR A 134 -5.28 5.69 -11.58
C THR A 134 -5.51 4.19 -11.74
N ILE A 135 -6.51 3.60 -11.04
CA ILE A 135 -6.87 2.19 -11.20
C ILE A 135 -7.30 1.92 -12.64
N ILE A 136 -8.20 2.74 -13.18
CA ILE A 136 -8.72 2.54 -14.54
C ILE A 136 -7.58 2.61 -15.56
N ALA A 137 -6.69 3.61 -15.43
CA ALA A 137 -5.55 3.75 -16.33
C ALA A 137 -4.57 2.56 -16.21
N TYR A 138 -4.31 2.08 -14.99
CA TYR A 138 -3.52 0.87 -14.78
C TYR A 138 -4.17 -0.36 -15.44
N ASP A 139 -5.47 -0.58 -15.24
CA ASP A 139 -6.22 -1.68 -15.84
C ASP A 139 -6.19 -1.60 -17.38
N ILE A 140 -6.27 -0.38 -17.95
CA ILE A 140 -6.12 -0.16 -19.40
C ILE A 140 -4.72 -0.55 -19.87
N LEU A 141 -3.66 -0.08 -19.21
CA LEU A 141 -2.29 -0.39 -19.59
C LEU A 141 -1.99 -1.89 -19.52
N LYS A 142 -2.47 -2.56 -18.47
CA LYS A 142 -2.27 -3.99 -18.23
C LYS A 142 -2.97 -4.86 -19.28
N ASN A 143 -4.14 -4.43 -19.74
CA ASN A 143 -4.97 -5.18 -20.69
C ASN A 143 -4.82 -4.71 -22.15
N ASP A 144 -3.96 -3.72 -22.43
CA ASP A 144 -3.67 -3.29 -23.79
C ASP A 144 -2.79 -4.34 -24.48
N GLU A 145 -3.36 -5.05 -25.47
CA GLU A 145 -2.70 -6.14 -26.19
C GLU A 145 -1.34 -5.72 -26.79
N ASN A 146 -1.19 -4.44 -27.18
CA ASN A 146 0.06 -3.94 -27.76
C ASN A 146 1.14 -3.64 -26.71
N LEU A 147 0.75 -3.50 -25.44
CA LEU A 147 1.64 -3.15 -24.34
C LEU A 147 1.87 -4.30 -23.38
N GLN A 148 1.05 -5.36 -23.43
CA GLN A 148 1.01 -6.43 -22.44
C GLN A 148 2.40 -7.01 -22.10
N GLU A 149 3.21 -7.35 -23.10
CA GLU A 149 4.57 -7.88 -22.87
C GLU A 149 5.49 -6.87 -22.19
N LYS A 150 5.45 -5.61 -22.64
CA LYS A 150 6.27 -4.52 -22.07
C LYS A 150 5.84 -4.19 -20.65
N PHE A 151 4.53 -4.19 -20.39
CA PHE A 151 3.95 -3.92 -19.09
C PHE A 151 4.30 -5.05 -18.10
N ALA A 152 4.16 -6.31 -18.50
CA ALA A 152 4.58 -7.45 -17.69
C ALA A 152 6.08 -7.43 -17.36
N LEU A 153 6.93 -6.99 -18.30
CA LEU A 153 8.35 -6.79 -18.05
C LEU A 153 8.59 -5.68 -17.03
N LEU A 154 7.91 -4.54 -17.16
CA LEU A 154 7.96 -3.42 -16.21
C LEU A 154 7.59 -3.87 -14.79
N GLU A 155 6.48 -4.58 -14.63
CA GLU A 155 6.02 -5.09 -13.33
C GLU A 155 7.08 -6.00 -12.70
N LYS A 156 7.63 -6.95 -13.48
CA LYS A 156 8.68 -7.86 -13.03
C LYS A 156 9.97 -7.14 -12.65
N GLU A 157 10.37 -6.12 -13.39
CA GLU A 157 11.54 -5.31 -13.06
C GLU A 157 11.33 -4.51 -11.79
N LEU A 158 10.18 -3.88 -11.63
CA LEU A 158 9.86 -3.10 -10.44
C LEU A 158 9.82 -4.00 -9.22
N TYR A 159 9.08 -5.10 -9.25
CA TYR A 159 8.99 -6.07 -8.16
C TYR A 159 10.36 -6.46 -7.59
N LYS A 160 11.32 -6.82 -8.45
CA LYS A 160 12.70 -7.18 -8.04
C LYS A 160 13.41 -6.09 -7.25
N VAL A 161 13.11 -4.84 -7.53
CA VAL A 161 13.77 -3.67 -6.94
C VAL A 161 13.00 -3.16 -5.71
N CYS A 162 11.67 -3.26 -5.72
CA CYS A 162 10.78 -2.80 -4.64
C CYS A 162 10.95 -3.61 -3.35
N LYS A 163 11.23 -4.93 -3.44
CA LYS A 163 11.48 -5.80 -2.27
C LYS A 163 12.66 -5.36 -1.37
N LYS A 164 13.52 -4.45 -1.82
CA LYS A 164 14.80 -4.13 -1.14
C LYS A 164 14.88 -2.73 -0.56
N ARG A 165 14.07 -1.78 -1.04
CA ARG A 165 14.18 -0.36 -0.68
C ARG A 165 12.93 0.44 -1.06
N SER A 166 12.72 1.54 -0.36
CA SER A 166 11.74 2.57 -0.68
C SER A 166 11.93 3.07 -2.12
N ILE A 167 10.89 3.66 -2.72
CA ILE A 167 10.95 4.12 -4.11
C ILE A 167 12.06 5.18 -4.28
N SER A 168 13.10 4.83 -5.02
CA SER A 168 14.18 5.75 -5.37
C SER A 168 13.83 6.50 -6.65
N LYS A 169 14.51 7.64 -6.88
CA LYS A 169 14.43 8.38 -8.17
C LYS A 169 14.62 7.45 -9.37
N LYS A 170 15.49 6.44 -9.26
CA LYS A 170 15.72 5.44 -10.31
C LYS A 170 14.48 4.60 -10.63
N GLN A 171 13.71 4.18 -9.62
CA GLN A 171 12.47 3.41 -9.84
C GLN A 171 11.39 4.28 -10.47
N GLN A 172 11.27 5.54 -10.04
CA GLN A 172 10.41 6.51 -10.72
C GLN A 172 10.82 6.68 -12.19
N THR A 173 12.12 6.79 -12.48
CA THR A 173 12.61 6.88 -13.86
C THR A 173 12.23 5.68 -14.72
N ILE A 174 12.24 4.45 -14.18
CA ILE A 174 11.86 3.24 -14.94
C ILE A 174 10.40 3.32 -15.38
N CYS A 175 9.48 3.62 -14.45
CA CYS A 175 8.06 3.77 -14.78
C CYS A 175 7.82 4.98 -15.71
N SER A 176 8.48 6.12 -15.43
CA SER A 176 8.42 7.29 -16.31
C SER A 176 8.86 6.94 -17.72
N SER A 177 9.96 6.18 -17.89
CA SER A 177 10.49 5.80 -19.19
C SER A 177 9.54 4.91 -19.99
N PHE A 178 8.76 4.06 -19.31
CA PHE A 178 7.69 3.31 -19.97
C PHE A 178 6.55 4.24 -20.41
N ILE A 179 6.07 5.11 -19.52
CA ILE A 179 4.98 6.04 -19.81
C ILE A 179 5.37 7.04 -20.92
N ASP A 180 6.62 7.50 -20.95
CA ASP A 180 7.16 8.44 -21.94
C ASP A 180 7.23 7.84 -23.37
N GLN A 181 7.17 6.51 -23.50
CA GLN A 181 7.12 5.84 -24.81
C GLN A 181 5.70 5.79 -25.40
N LEU A 182 4.67 6.07 -24.60
CA LEU A 182 3.29 6.10 -25.07
C LEU A 182 3.05 7.34 -25.95
N PRO A 183 2.11 7.29 -26.89
CA PRO A 183 1.63 8.48 -27.59
C PRO A 183 1.23 9.58 -26.60
N LYS A 184 1.51 10.85 -26.94
CA LYS A 184 1.26 11.99 -26.04
C LYS A 184 -0.22 12.12 -25.64
N ASP A 185 -1.11 11.68 -26.52
CA ASP A 185 -2.56 11.67 -26.42
C ASP A 185 -3.13 10.35 -25.89
N TYR A 186 -2.30 9.33 -25.60
CA TYR A 186 -2.76 8.00 -25.20
C TYR A 186 -3.81 8.02 -24.07
N PHE A 187 -3.56 8.79 -23.00
CA PHE A 187 -4.52 8.93 -21.89
C PHE A 187 -5.70 9.85 -22.23
N ALA A 188 -5.49 10.86 -23.07
CA ALA A 188 -6.57 11.77 -23.50
C ALA A 188 -7.61 11.01 -24.35
N GLU A 189 -7.16 10.14 -25.26
CA GLU A 189 -8.02 9.28 -26.09
C GLU A 189 -8.83 8.29 -25.25
N LYS A 190 -8.34 7.92 -24.05
CA LYS A 190 -9.03 7.08 -23.08
C LYS A 190 -9.92 7.86 -22.11
N GLY A 191 -10.05 9.18 -22.28
CA GLY A 191 -10.99 10.03 -21.55
C GLY A 191 -10.44 10.68 -20.27
N PHE A 192 -9.13 10.61 -20.03
CA PHE A 192 -8.53 11.24 -18.83
C PHE A 192 -8.22 12.72 -19.06
N LEU A 193 -8.53 13.56 -18.07
CA LEU A 193 -8.38 15.02 -18.16
C LEU A 193 -7.12 15.55 -17.47
N ASN A 194 -6.76 15.02 -16.30
CA ASN A 194 -5.60 15.47 -15.52
C ASN A 194 -4.39 14.55 -15.74
N ILE A 195 -3.82 14.63 -16.95
CA ILE A 195 -2.81 13.66 -17.43
C ILE A 195 -1.51 13.72 -16.61
N GLU A 196 -1.05 14.92 -16.21
CA GLU A 196 0.22 15.05 -15.49
C GLU A 196 0.17 14.38 -14.12
N GLU A 197 -0.88 14.65 -13.34
CA GLU A 197 -1.07 14.06 -12.01
C GLU A 197 -1.37 12.56 -12.10
N LEU A 198 -2.17 12.15 -13.09
CA LEU A 198 -2.46 10.74 -13.37
C LEU A 198 -1.17 9.96 -13.66
N ARG A 199 -0.27 10.50 -14.49
CA ARG A 199 1.00 9.84 -14.83
C ARG A 199 1.85 9.60 -13.58
N GLN A 200 1.92 10.56 -12.67
CA GLN A 200 2.66 10.39 -11.41
C GLN A 200 2.01 9.32 -10.54
N ASN A 201 0.68 9.32 -10.41
CA ASN A 201 -0.02 8.33 -9.59
C ASN A 201 0.05 6.91 -10.15
N ILE A 202 0.00 6.73 -11.47
CA ILE A 202 0.19 5.42 -12.11
C ILE A 202 1.57 4.85 -11.75
N ILE A 203 2.62 5.67 -11.76
CA ILE A 203 3.98 5.22 -11.36
C ILE A 203 3.97 4.68 -9.93
N LEU A 204 3.33 5.40 -9.01
CA LEU A 204 3.21 5.02 -7.60
C LEU A 204 2.35 3.77 -7.42
N TYR A 205 1.28 3.64 -8.20
CA TYR A 205 0.37 2.50 -8.16
C TYR A 205 1.01 1.23 -8.71
N ILE A 206 1.76 1.30 -9.82
CA ILE A 206 2.53 0.16 -10.34
C ILE A 206 3.57 -0.28 -9.30
N TYR A 207 4.26 0.68 -8.66
CA TYR A 207 5.19 0.39 -7.56
C TYR A 207 4.47 -0.32 -6.40
N ALA A 208 3.30 0.19 -5.99
CA ALA A 208 2.49 -0.39 -4.93
C ALA A 208 2.05 -1.82 -5.26
N GLN A 209 1.56 -2.08 -6.47
CA GLN A 209 1.20 -3.42 -6.92
C GLN A 209 2.38 -4.40 -6.79
N GLY A 210 3.59 -3.94 -7.15
CA GLY A 210 4.82 -4.70 -6.96
C GLY A 210 5.24 -4.92 -5.50
N LEU A 211 4.73 -4.17 -4.52
CA LEU A 211 4.94 -4.46 -3.09
C LEU A 211 4.05 -5.60 -2.59
N PHE A 212 2.90 -5.81 -3.24
CA PHE A 212 1.90 -6.81 -2.87
C PHE A 212 1.98 -8.09 -3.73
N GLU A 213 2.97 -8.23 -4.60
CA GLU A 213 3.26 -9.51 -5.25
C GLU A 213 4.05 -10.42 -4.30
N GLU A 214 3.70 -11.70 -4.24
CA GLU A 214 4.36 -12.72 -3.39
C GLU A 214 5.58 -13.33 -4.09
#